data_AF-A0A851G9L9-F1
#
_entry.id   AF-A0A851G9L9-F1
#
_cell.length_a   1.000
_cell.length_b   1.000
_cell.length_c   1.000
_cell.angle_alpha   90.00
_cell.angle_beta   90.00
_cell.angle_gamma   90.00
#
_symmetry.space_group_name_H-M   'P 1'
#
loop_
_entity.id
_entity.type
_entity.pdbx_description
1 polymer ?
#
loop_
_entity_poly.entity_id
_entity_poly.type
_entity_poly.pdbx_seq_one_letter_code
_entity_poly.pdbx_strand_id
1 'polypeptide(L)'
;MRHLLCTVTVFAVLISAPAFADQQCGDFKIHWADDGLARINGAKPEMQKITFLKNKGDYNNIKMDWRMATDQPGRWVGLEYINRNGKAILNAQWLQASMNAPRQYATYDCVKVK
;
A
#
# COMPACT_ATOMS: atom_id res chain seq x y z
N MET A 1 -8.94 40.45 41.15
CA MET A 1 -8.63 39.07 40.72
C MET A 1 -9.92 38.42 40.20
N ARG A 2 -10.34 38.76 38.97
CA ARG A 2 -11.61 38.33 38.38
C ARG A 2 -11.47 38.22 36.85
N HIS A 3 -10.42 37.56 36.38
CA HIS A 3 -10.13 37.43 34.94
C HIS A 3 -9.56 36.05 34.54
N LEU A 4 -9.61 35.04 35.41
CA LEU A 4 -8.87 33.79 35.18
C LEU A 4 -9.72 32.52 35.04
N LEU A 5 -11.03 32.63 34.83
CA LEU A 5 -11.90 31.49 34.56
C LEU A 5 -12.90 31.89 33.48
N CYS A 6 -12.65 31.56 32.20
CA CYS A 6 -13.74 31.25 31.23
C CYS A 6 -13.34 30.96 29.78
N THR A 7 -12.08 31.00 29.34
CA THR A 7 -11.75 30.66 27.94
C THR A 7 -11.09 29.28 27.82
N VAL A 8 -11.80 28.27 28.29
CA VAL A 8 -11.65 26.88 27.83
C VAL A 8 -12.60 26.70 26.65
N THR A 9 -12.10 26.86 25.42
CA THR A 9 -12.86 26.43 24.23
C THR A 9 -11.90 25.84 23.21
N VAL A 10 -11.62 24.54 23.43
CA VAL A 10 -11.52 23.47 22.42
C VAL A 10 -11.07 23.91 21.03
N PHE A 11 -9.77 23.83 20.76
CA PHE A 11 -9.23 23.74 19.40
C PHE A 11 -8.48 22.41 19.25
N ALA A 12 -9.17 21.30 19.54
CA ALA A 12 -8.71 19.97 19.16
C ALA A 12 -9.02 19.78 17.67
N VAL A 13 -8.16 20.33 16.81
CA VAL A 13 -8.22 20.08 15.37
C VAL A 13 -8.01 18.59 15.16
N LEU A 14 -9.06 17.94 14.66
CA LEU A 14 -9.06 16.55 14.21
C LEU A 14 -8.03 16.42 13.08
N ILE A 15 -6.82 15.97 13.39
CA ILE A 15 -5.88 15.49 12.38
C ILE A 15 -6.43 14.15 11.90
N SER A 16 -7.32 14.19 10.90
CA SER A 16 -7.75 12.97 10.21
C SER A 16 -6.59 12.47 9.36
N ALA A 17 -5.88 11.45 9.85
CA ALA A 17 -4.97 10.71 9.00
C ALA A 17 -5.78 10.05 7.87
N PRO A 18 -5.29 10.08 6.61
CA PRO A 18 -5.95 9.35 5.54
C PRO A 18 -5.92 7.85 5.86
N ALA A 19 -7.10 7.28 6.16
CA ALA A 19 -7.26 5.84 6.28
C ALA A 19 -7.34 5.24 4.89
N PHE A 20 -6.36 4.42 4.53
CA PHE A 20 -6.41 3.64 3.30
C PHE A 20 -7.25 2.38 3.55
N ALA A 21 -8.35 2.25 2.81
CA ALA A 21 -9.13 1.02 2.83
C ALA A 21 -8.29 -0.15 2.29
N ASP A 22 -8.43 -1.31 2.92
CA ASP A 22 -7.85 -2.57 2.43
C ASP A 22 -8.30 -2.84 0.98
N GLN A 23 -7.38 -3.39 0.18
CA GLN A 23 -7.65 -3.77 -1.21
C GLN A 23 -7.45 -5.29 -1.36
N GLN A 24 -8.28 -5.91 -2.19
CA GLN A 24 -8.10 -7.27 -2.66
C GLN A 24 -7.77 -7.23 -4.15
N CYS A 25 -6.63 -7.81 -4.54
CA CYS A 25 -6.20 -7.90 -5.94
C CYS A 25 -5.85 -9.36 -6.26
N GLY A 26 -6.77 -10.11 -6.85
CA GLY A 26 -6.60 -11.57 -7.00
C GLY A 26 -6.40 -12.24 -5.64
N ASP A 27 -5.31 -12.98 -5.47
CA ASP A 27 -4.94 -13.64 -4.21
C ASP A 27 -4.14 -12.74 -3.25
N PHE A 28 -3.94 -11.46 -3.58
CA PHE A 28 -3.19 -10.51 -2.77
C PHE A 28 -4.13 -9.57 -2.02
N LYS A 29 -4.24 -9.74 -0.70
CA LYS A 29 -4.85 -8.77 0.21
C LYS A 29 -3.80 -7.74 0.63
N ILE A 30 -4.04 -6.48 0.30
CA ILE A 30 -3.21 -5.35 0.68
C ILE A 30 -3.88 -4.62 1.85
N HIS A 31 -3.25 -4.70 3.01
CA HIS A 31 -3.64 -3.97 4.21
C HIS A 31 -2.63 -2.84 4.48
N TRP A 32 -3.12 -1.68 4.90
CA TRP A 32 -2.29 -0.52 5.23
C TRP A 32 -2.17 -0.40 6.74
N ALA A 33 -1.02 -0.82 7.28
CA ALA A 33 -0.78 -0.75 8.71
C ALA A 33 -0.47 0.68 9.17
N ASP A 34 -0.64 0.93 10.46
CA ASP A 34 -0.44 2.26 11.09
C ASP A 34 1.02 2.75 11.00
N ASP A 35 1.97 1.87 10.68
CA ASP A 35 3.38 2.22 10.46
C ASP A 35 3.66 2.80 9.06
N GLY A 36 2.63 2.97 8.23
CA GLY A 36 2.73 3.49 6.87
C GLY A 36 3.30 2.49 5.86
N LEU A 37 3.46 1.23 6.25
CA LEU A 37 3.94 0.15 5.39
C LEU A 37 2.79 -0.82 5.06
N ALA A 38 2.77 -1.27 3.81
CA ALA A 38 1.79 -2.26 3.38
C ALA A 38 2.02 -3.60 4.10
N ARG A 39 0.93 -4.36 4.25
CA ARG A 39 0.92 -5.77 4.59
C ARG A 39 0.25 -6.52 3.46
N ILE A 40 1.01 -7.33 2.74
CA ILE A 40 0.54 -8.10 1.59
C ILE A 40 0.35 -9.53 2.07
N ASN A 41 -0.90 -9.98 2.11
CA ASN A 41 -1.30 -11.24 2.76
C ASN A 41 -0.80 -11.33 4.21
N GLY A 42 -0.81 -10.22 4.93
CA GLY A 42 -0.34 -10.11 6.31
C GLY A 42 1.18 -9.96 6.47
N ALA A 43 1.98 -10.22 5.42
CA ALA A 43 3.43 -10.10 5.46
C ALA A 43 3.88 -8.68 5.12
N LYS A 44 4.94 -8.21 5.79
CA LYS A 44 5.62 -6.95 5.47
C LYS A 44 6.53 -7.15 4.24
N PRO A 45 6.57 -6.21 3.29
CA PRO A 45 7.49 -6.29 2.16
C PRO A 45 8.96 -6.10 2.57
N GLU A 46 9.85 -6.77 1.85
CA GLU A 46 11.31 -6.60 1.98
C GLU A 46 11.76 -5.20 1.56
N MET A 47 11.04 -4.62 0.61
CA MET A 47 11.27 -3.29 0.08
C MET A 47 9.93 -2.70 -0.33
N GLN A 48 9.73 -1.42 -0.01
CA GLN A 48 8.59 -0.63 -0.42
C GLN A 48 9.08 0.69 -1.02
N LYS A 49 8.64 0.98 -2.25
CA LYS A 49 8.89 2.26 -2.90
C LYS A 49 7.57 2.86 -3.35
N ILE A 50 7.33 4.12 -2.98
CA ILE A 50 6.19 4.90 -3.46
C ILE A 50 6.64 5.89 -4.53
N THR A 51 5.86 5.98 -5.61
CA THR A 51 6.02 6.97 -6.67
C THR A 51 4.69 7.70 -6.86
N PHE A 52 4.66 9.01 -6.68
CA PHE A 52 3.49 9.82 -7.01
C PHE A 52 3.46 10.02 -8.53
N LEU A 53 2.37 9.60 -9.17
CA LEU A 53 2.20 9.66 -10.63
C LEU A 53 1.75 11.05 -11.12
N LYS A 54 1.26 11.88 -10.20
CA LYS A 54 0.86 13.28 -10.41
C LYS A 54 1.54 14.16 -9.36
N ASN A 55 0.75 14.78 -8.50
CA ASN A 55 1.24 15.66 -7.45
C ASN A 55 1.75 14.85 -6.26
N LYS A 56 2.80 15.36 -5.60
CA LYS A 56 3.28 14.78 -4.34
C LYS A 56 2.14 14.80 -3.32
N GLY A 57 1.90 13.66 -2.67
CA GLY A 57 0.81 13.48 -1.70
C GLY A 57 -0.54 13.07 -2.30
N ASP A 58 -0.67 12.97 -3.63
CA ASP A 58 -1.88 12.45 -4.27
C ASP A 58 -1.90 10.92 -4.24
N TYR A 59 -2.34 10.35 -3.12
CA TYR A 59 -2.41 8.90 -2.93
C TYR A 59 -3.49 8.19 -3.77
N ASN A 60 -4.35 8.95 -4.47
CA ASN A 60 -5.24 8.40 -5.48
C ASN A 60 -4.54 8.22 -6.84
N ASN A 61 -3.31 8.72 -6.98
CA ASN A 61 -2.50 8.63 -8.19
C ASN A 61 -1.06 8.24 -7.83
N ILE A 62 -0.89 7.00 -7.40
CA ILE A 62 0.40 6.45 -6.97
C ILE A 62 0.71 5.15 -7.68
N LYS A 63 2.01 4.87 -7.77
CA LYS A 63 2.55 3.55 -8.00
C LYS A 63 3.32 3.12 -6.75
N MET A 64 3.12 1.88 -6.30
CA MET A 64 3.94 1.26 -5.27
C MET A 64 4.61 0.02 -5.84
N ASP A 65 5.93 -0.07 -5.63
CA ASP A 65 6.71 -1.26 -5.94
C ASP A 65 7.07 -1.97 -4.63
N TRP A 66 6.76 -3.26 -4.57
CA TRP A 66 7.10 -4.13 -3.46
C TRP A 66 7.88 -5.35 -3.92
N ARG A 67 8.74 -5.85 -3.03
CA ARG A 67 9.34 -7.18 -3.15
C ARG A 67 8.93 -8.01 -1.94
N MET A 68 8.29 -9.15 -2.19
CA MET A 68 7.89 -10.10 -1.15
C MET A 68 8.74 -11.35 -1.24
N ALA A 69 9.17 -11.88 -0.09
CA ALA A 69 9.55 -13.28 -0.01
C ALA A 69 8.31 -14.15 -0.24
N THR A 70 8.49 -15.29 -0.90
CA THR A 70 7.44 -16.32 -0.96
C THR A 70 7.67 -17.35 0.15
N ASP A 71 6.72 -18.27 0.30
CA ASP A 71 6.88 -19.47 1.14
C ASP A 71 7.96 -20.43 0.61
N GLN A 72 8.38 -20.26 -0.65
CA GLN A 72 9.43 -21.05 -1.28
C GLN A 72 10.81 -20.38 -1.09
N PRO A 73 11.82 -21.12 -0.57
CA PRO A 73 13.18 -20.63 -0.44
C PRO A 73 13.74 -20.15 -1.79
N GLY A 74 14.39 -18.99 -1.79
CA GLY A 74 15.03 -18.46 -3.00
C GLY A 74 14.06 -18.02 -4.10
N ARG A 75 12.77 -17.83 -3.77
CA ARG A 75 11.76 -17.29 -4.68
C ARG A 75 11.14 -16.05 -4.07
N TRP A 76 11.04 -15.01 -4.89
CA TRP A 76 10.42 -13.74 -4.53
C TRP A 76 9.30 -13.43 -5.51
N VAL A 77 8.40 -12.55 -5.11
CA VAL A 77 7.44 -11.93 -6.03
C VAL A 77 7.63 -10.42 -5.98
N GLY A 78 7.88 -9.84 -7.15
CA GLY A 78 7.80 -8.40 -7.37
C GLY A 78 6.35 -8.02 -7.61
N LEU A 79 5.88 -7.01 -6.89
CA LEU A 79 4.51 -6.53 -6.99
C LEU A 79 4.53 -5.05 -7.34
N GLU A 80 3.84 -4.69 -8.41
CA GLU A 80 3.66 -3.31 -8.85
C GLU A 80 2.17 -2.95 -8.75
N TYR A 81 1.84 -2.16 -7.73
CA TYR A 81 0.51 -1.62 -7.53
C TYR A 81 0.41 -0.26 -8.19
N ILE A 82 -0.61 -0.06 -9.01
CA ILE A 82 -0.86 1.20 -9.69
C ILE A 82 -2.27 1.64 -9.37
N ASN A 83 -2.41 2.77 -8.67
CA ASN A 83 -3.68 3.43 -8.43
C ASN A 83 -3.79 4.68 -9.30
N ARG A 84 -4.87 4.78 -10.07
CA ARG A 84 -5.23 5.97 -10.84
C ARG A 84 -6.68 6.34 -10.58
N ASN A 85 -6.88 7.49 -9.96
CA ASN A 85 -8.20 8.01 -9.58
C ASN A 85 -9.02 7.00 -8.75
N GLY A 86 -8.38 6.27 -7.83
CA GLY A 86 -9.04 5.31 -6.96
C GLY A 86 -9.38 3.97 -7.60
N LYS A 87 -9.01 3.75 -8.87
CA LYS A 87 -9.02 2.43 -9.52
C LYS A 87 -7.62 1.88 -9.53
N ALA A 88 -7.44 0.69 -8.97
CA ALA A 88 -6.13 0.10 -8.82
C ALA A 88 -6.00 -1.24 -9.55
N ILE A 89 -4.80 -1.51 -10.04
CA ILE A 89 -4.37 -2.81 -10.54
C ILE A 89 -3.11 -3.25 -9.80
N LEU A 90 -2.87 -4.55 -9.77
CA LEU A 90 -1.67 -5.16 -9.23
C LEU A 90 -1.02 -6.06 -10.29
N ASN A 91 0.18 -5.72 -10.71
CA ASN A 91 1.01 -6.59 -11.53
C ASN A 91 1.93 -7.41 -10.62
N ALA A 92 1.90 -8.73 -10.75
CA ALA A 92 2.76 -9.66 -10.04
C ALA A 92 3.75 -10.30 -11.00
N GLN A 93 5.02 -10.35 -10.60
CA GLN A 93 6.08 -11.05 -11.30
C GLN A 93 6.82 -11.97 -10.33
N TRP A 94 6.81 -13.27 -10.57
CA TRP A 94 7.62 -14.19 -9.79
C TRP A 94 9.07 -14.12 -10.25
N LEU A 95 9.95 -13.77 -9.32
CA LEU A 95 11.39 -13.69 -9.50
C LEU A 95 11.98 -15.05 -9.15
N GLN A 96 12.56 -15.69 -10.15
CA GLN A 96 13.17 -17.01 -10.05
C GLN A 96 14.69 -16.87 -9.91
N ALA A 97 15.32 -17.82 -9.21
CA ALA A 97 16.77 -17.84 -9.03
C ALA A 97 17.55 -18.10 -10.32
N SER A 98 16.92 -18.69 -11.34
CA SER A 98 17.55 -19.01 -12.63
C SER A 98 17.08 -18.06 -13.73
N MET A 99 18.03 -17.52 -14.49
CA MET A 99 17.75 -16.66 -15.66
C MET A 99 17.13 -17.42 -16.84
N ASN A 100 17.25 -18.75 -16.86
CA ASN A 100 16.70 -19.60 -17.91
C ASN A 100 15.27 -20.07 -17.62
N ALA A 101 14.78 -19.84 -16.40
CA ALA A 101 13.46 -20.27 -16.00
C ALA A 101 12.40 -19.28 -16.55
N PRO A 102 11.21 -19.78 -16.96
CA PRO A 102 10.21 -18.96 -17.62
C PRO A 102 9.65 -17.92 -16.66
N ARG A 103 9.61 -16.67 -17.11
CA ARG A 103 9.02 -15.59 -16.33
C ARG A 103 7.53 -15.81 -16.17
N GLN A 104 7.04 -15.65 -14.94
CA GLN A 104 5.62 -15.75 -14.62
C GLN A 104 5.10 -14.37 -14.26
N TYR A 105 3.97 -14.00 -14.86
CA TYR A 105 3.33 -12.72 -14.67
C TYR A 105 1.83 -12.90 -14.47
N ALA A 106 1.23 -12.03 -13.67
CA ALA A 106 -0.21 -11.90 -13.57
C ALA A 106 -0.58 -10.43 -13.33
N THR A 107 -1.74 -10.03 -13.83
CA THR A 107 -2.32 -8.71 -13.57
C THR A 107 -3.69 -8.92 -12.96
N TYR A 108 -3.96 -8.22 -11.87
CA TYR A 108 -5.22 -8.30 -11.14
C TYR A 108 -5.84 -6.93 -11.03
N ASP A 109 -7.14 -6.85 -11.30
CA ASP A 109 -7.93 -5.71 -10.87
C ASP A 109 -8.10 -5.74 -9.35
N CYS A 110 -7.90 -4.59 -8.71
CA CYS A 110 -8.08 -4.45 -7.28
C CYS A 110 -9.48 -3.95 -6.95
N VAL A 111 -10.09 -4.53 -5.92
CA VAL A 111 -11.37 -4.10 -5.36
C VAL A 111 -11.19 -3.71 -3.89
N LYS A 112 -11.94 -2.70 -3.46
CA LYS A 112 -11.98 -2.31 -2.05
C LYS A 112 -12.64 -3.43 -1.24
N VAL A 113 -12.02 -3.83 -0.16
CA VAL A 113 -12.62 -4.75 0.82
C VAL A 113 -13.41 -3.92 1.83
N LYS A 114 -14.59 -4.41 2.20
CA LYS A 114 -15.45 -3.79 3.22
C LYS A 114 -14.99 -4.16 4.62
#